data_AF-A0A812NXW5-F1
#
_entry.id   AF-A0A812NXW5-F1
#
_cell.length_a   1.000
_cell.length_b   1.000
_cell.length_c   1.000
_cell.angle_alpha   90.00
_cell.angle_beta   90.00
_cell.angle_gamma   90.00
#
_symmetry.space_group_name_H-M   'P 1'
#
loop_
_entity.id
_entity.type
_entity.pdbx_description
1 polymer ?
#
loop_
_entity_poly.entity_id
_entity_poly.type
_entity_poly.pdbx_seq_one_letter_code
_entity_poly.pdbx_strand_id
1 'polypeptide(L)'
;MEDRVRWPEWKYDVNTSRLCCNVPREKQARSASVFDVETLALLLPNILDIDIFMALASARSVHRQIFNSLAIKAAVHCLWIELISPVFGLTLLFNTLDLLVLALWGLTPSNRPLLSRVTGAVGAEEEGRYSSLQHPRFANFLLAGLLRDVANIGWWLFGLCRKWLRHQSQHSLRGSSAEARVQELRSGLHALWHPMKIFDLSHNTNTPEMILCLLKTFFLLSVQCSSDCGREMTDYPQALLAVCFFMHCVKLIYMLRVSSFGGKKILVLIKTLVSGAMREIFLIFCLFFLAFALTAVMLDRSVAVGIVSWSLYRGLIFGDGAGLDNMGFAIEGLSRGEIPRVTDVDVLKTLLTVMAILGTVTFIVILNMIIAIYSTEYGRLEMESDLLFQWERAKYCCNCLLGMQKLRSRNRLWLHLTRGVVIGCLAGSVAFFAAFPTGPDAMAAPPPFPLGALLLATAQVGMQALMMRSDWFAVSGGKEGPVE
;
A
#
# COMPACT_ATOMS: atom_id res chain seq x y z
N MET A 1 -6.75 33.99 -48.91
CA MET A 1 -5.54 34.24 -48.10
C MET A 1 -5.46 33.10 -47.11
N GLU A 2 -4.57 32.15 -47.36
CA GLU A 2 -4.31 31.01 -46.48
C GLU A 2 -3.37 31.46 -45.36
N ASP A 3 -3.84 31.46 -44.12
CA ASP A 3 -2.98 31.64 -42.96
C ASP A 3 -2.10 30.40 -42.79
N ARG A 4 -0.84 30.52 -43.23
CA ARG A 4 0.20 29.53 -42.93
C ARG A 4 0.48 29.58 -41.44
N VAL A 5 -0.05 28.59 -40.72
CA VAL A 5 0.32 28.28 -39.34
C VAL A 5 1.84 28.10 -39.27
N ARG A 6 2.55 29.09 -38.70
CA ARG A 6 3.98 28.97 -38.40
C ARG A 6 4.15 28.12 -37.15
N TRP A 7 4.71 26.93 -37.32
CA TRP A 7 5.14 26.09 -36.22
C TRP A 7 6.39 26.70 -35.56
N PRO A 8 6.50 26.68 -34.22
CA PRO A 8 7.70 27.14 -33.54
C PRO A 8 8.83 26.11 -33.70
N GLU A 9 9.97 26.56 -34.23
CA GLU A 9 11.20 25.77 -34.32
C GLU A 9 11.94 25.80 -32.98
N TRP A 10 12.21 24.64 -32.40
CA TRP A 10 12.96 24.50 -31.14
C TRP A 10 14.25 23.70 -31.39
N LYS A 11 15.41 24.28 -31.04
CA LYS A 11 16.71 23.58 -30.97
C LYS A 11 17.19 23.55 -29.52
N TYR A 12 17.57 22.36 -29.03
CA TYR A 12 18.02 22.14 -27.65
C TYR A 12 19.56 22.16 -27.57
N ASP A 13 20.11 22.99 -26.69
CA ASP A 13 21.54 23.05 -26.38
C ASP A 13 21.76 22.87 -24.87
N VAL A 14 22.62 21.93 -24.50
CA VAL A 14 22.75 21.37 -23.15
C VAL A 14 23.46 22.33 -22.17
N ASN A 15 24.15 23.35 -22.66
CA ASN A 15 25.06 24.16 -21.84
C ASN A 15 24.54 25.54 -21.40
N THR A 16 23.32 25.93 -21.75
CA THR A 16 22.81 27.28 -21.46
C THR A 16 21.43 27.25 -20.82
N SER A 17 21.39 27.48 -19.50
CA SER A 17 20.16 27.44 -18.71
C SER A 17 19.26 28.68 -18.82
N ARG A 18 19.58 29.71 -19.64
CA ARG A 18 18.70 30.87 -19.88
C ARG A 18 18.95 31.56 -21.24
N LEU A 19 17.84 32.01 -21.84
CA LEU A 19 17.65 32.92 -22.98
C LEU A 19 18.12 32.46 -24.38
N CYS A 20 17.17 32.52 -25.33
CA CYS A 20 17.33 32.35 -26.77
C CYS A 20 18.45 33.23 -27.35
N CYS A 21 19.36 32.61 -28.10
CA CYS A 21 20.31 33.28 -28.98
C CYS A 21 20.14 32.81 -30.43
N ASN A 22 20.32 33.75 -31.37
CA ASN A 22 20.18 33.55 -32.80
C ASN A 22 21.15 32.52 -33.38
N VAL A 23 20.62 31.68 -34.26
CA VAL A 23 21.38 30.68 -35.05
C VAL A 23 22.49 31.38 -35.86
N PRO A 24 23.75 30.89 -35.84
CA PRO A 24 24.81 31.42 -36.69
C PRO A 24 24.52 31.15 -38.17
N ARG A 25 24.70 32.16 -39.02
CA ARG A 25 24.58 32.07 -40.48
C ARG A 25 25.62 31.10 -41.07
N GLU A 26 25.18 29.89 -41.38
CA GLU A 26 25.40 29.07 -42.59
C GLU A 26 26.81 28.86 -43.21
N LYS A 27 27.93 29.33 -42.63
CA LYS A 27 29.24 29.22 -43.31
C LYS A 27 30.41 28.61 -42.54
N GLN A 28 30.18 27.94 -41.41
CA GLN A 28 31.20 27.11 -40.78
C GLN A 28 30.91 25.62 -41.02
N ALA A 29 31.87 24.94 -41.64
CA ALA A 29 31.84 23.50 -41.90
C ALA A 29 31.55 22.75 -40.59
N ARG A 30 30.34 22.22 -40.47
CA ARG A 30 29.93 21.45 -39.29
C ARG A 30 30.78 20.19 -39.22
N SER A 31 31.35 19.94 -38.04
CA SER A 31 32.02 18.67 -37.70
C SER A 31 31.11 17.50 -38.08
N ALA A 32 31.68 16.46 -38.71
CA ALA A 32 30.99 15.22 -39.10
C ALA A 32 30.35 14.45 -37.93
N SER A 33 30.55 14.91 -36.69
CA SER A 33 29.94 14.38 -35.47
C SER A 33 28.62 15.07 -35.07
N VAL A 34 28.15 16.06 -35.82
CA VAL A 34 26.93 16.83 -35.49
C VAL A 34 25.79 16.43 -36.43
N PHE A 35 24.94 15.50 -35.97
CA PHE A 35 23.71 15.13 -36.67
C PHE A 35 22.64 16.21 -36.41
N ASP A 36 22.00 16.72 -37.46
CA ASP A 36 20.78 17.52 -37.30
C ASP A 36 19.68 16.58 -36.80
N VAL A 37 19.41 16.63 -35.50
CA VAL A 37 18.24 15.97 -34.90
C VAL A 37 17.07 16.93 -35.03
N GLU A 38 16.17 16.65 -35.98
CA GLU A 38 14.90 17.36 -36.09
C GLU A 38 14.02 16.99 -34.90
N THR A 39 13.91 17.90 -33.94
CA THR A 39 13.11 17.69 -32.73
C THR A 39 11.68 18.14 -33.02
N LEU A 40 10.84 17.21 -33.45
CA LEU A 40 9.41 17.47 -33.65
C LEU A 40 8.69 17.41 -32.29
N ALA A 41 8.33 18.58 -31.76
CA ALA A 41 7.49 18.68 -30.57
C ALA A 41 6.02 18.44 -30.97
N LEU A 42 5.53 17.21 -30.79
CA LEU A 42 4.11 16.91 -30.96
C LEU A 42 3.35 17.36 -29.71
N LEU A 43 2.64 18.49 -29.81
CA LEU A 43 1.66 18.88 -28.81
C LEU A 43 0.49 17.90 -28.91
N LEU A 44 0.39 17.00 -27.93
CA LEU A 44 -0.77 16.13 -27.76
C LEU A 44 -1.71 16.79 -26.75
N PRO A 45 -2.64 17.66 -27.20
CA PRO A 45 -3.63 18.20 -26.29
C PRO A 45 -4.37 17.05 -25.62
N ASN A 46 -4.59 17.17 -24.31
CA ASN A 46 -5.37 16.23 -23.52
C ASN A 46 -4.79 14.82 -23.35
N ILE A 47 -3.49 14.59 -23.63
CA ILE A 47 -2.89 13.28 -23.32
C ILE A 47 -2.92 12.96 -21.82
N LEU A 48 -2.97 13.99 -20.98
CA LEU A 48 -3.14 13.90 -19.54
C LEU A 48 -4.63 13.88 -19.14
N ASP A 49 -5.50 13.25 -19.93
CA ASP A 49 -6.89 13.03 -19.52
C ASP A 49 -6.99 11.87 -18.52
N ILE A 50 -7.80 12.05 -17.48
CA ILE A 50 -8.10 11.01 -16.50
C ILE A 50 -8.75 9.79 -17.13
N ASP A 51 -9.53 9.96 -18.21
CA ASP A 51 -10.18 8.86 -18.93
C ASP A 51 -9.12 7.97 -19.64
N ILE A 52 -8.04 8.58 -20.17
CA ILE A 52 -6.91 7.85 -20.74
C ILE A 52 -6.17 7.08 -19.65
N PHE A 53 -5.87 7.72 -18.51
CA PHE A 53 -5.22 7.04 -17.39
C PHE A 53 -6.09 5.92 -16.79
N MET A 54 -7.41 6.08 -16.78
CA MET A 54 -8.34 5.01 -16.40
C MET A 54 -8.29 3.84 -17.38
N ALA A 55 -8.23 4.12 -18.68
CA ALA A 55 -8.09 3.08 -19.72
C ALA A 55 -6.76 2.33 -19.59
N LEU A 56 -5.66 3.06 -19.35
CA LEU A 56 -4.33 2.50 -19.11
C LEU A 56 -4.28 1.68 -17.81
N ALA A 57 -4.89 2.17 -16.73
CA ALA A 57 -5.00 1.46 -15.46
C ALA A 57 -5.78 0.14 -15.61
N SER A 58 -6.82 0.15 -16.43
CA SER A 58 -7.71 -0.99 -16.70
C SER A 58 -7.20 -1.93 -17.79
N ALA A 59 -6.03 -1.65 -18.40
CA ALA A 59 -5.46 -2.51 -19.43
C ALA A 59 -5.22 -3.92 -18.88
N ARG A 60 -5.76 -4.93 -19.58
CA ARG A 60 -5.57 -6.34 -19.26
C ARG A 60 -4.10 -6.74 -19.45
N SER A 61 -3.69 -7.84 -18.84
CA SER A 61 -2.33 -8.39 -18.96
C SER A 61 -1.87 -8.54 -20.42
N VAL A 62 -2.78 -8.94 -21.31
CA VAL A 62 -2.52 -9.13 -22.76
C VAL A 62 -2.11 -7.82 -23.45
N HIS A 63 -2.60 -6.67 -22.98
CA HIS A 63 -2.35 -5.37 -23.61
C HIS A 63 -1.22 -4.57 -22.93
N ARG A 64 -0.44 -5.20 -22.05
CA ARG A 64 0.66 -4.51 -21.33
C ARG A 64 1.77 -4.00 -22.25
N GLN A 65 1.91 -4.57 -23.45
CA GLN A 65 2.89 -4.11 -24.45
C GLN A 65 2.67 -2.65 -24.86
N ILE A 66 1.47 -2.11 -24.68
CA ILE A 66 1.16 -0.68 -24.89
C ILE A 66 2.08 0.21 -24.03
N PHE A 67 2.45 -0.21 -22.81
CA PHE A 67 3.38 0.51 -21.95
C PHE A 67 4.82 0.51 -22.47
N ASN A 68 5.14 -0.23 -23.53
CA ASN A 68 6.43 -0.15 -24.17
C ASN A 68 6.57 1.13 -25.03
N SER A 69 5.45 1.71 -25.45
CA SER A 69 5.42 2.95 -26.23
C SER A 69 6.05 4.11 -25.45
N LEU A 70 6.98 4.81 -26.12
CA LEU A 70 7.71 5.94 -25.53
C LEU A 70 6.75 7.05 -25.07
N ALA A 71 5.67 7.29 -25.82
CA ALA A 71 4.68 8.32 -25.49
C ALA A 71 3.97 8.03 -24.16
N ILE A 72 3.62 6.77 -23.90
CA ILE A 72 2.92 6.37 -22.67
C ILE A 72 3.88 6.38 -21.49
N LYS A 73 5.12 5.89 -21.67
CA LYS A 73 6.18 6.02 -20.66
C LYS A 73 6.41 7.48 -20.29
N ALA A 74 6.51 8.37 -21.28
CA ALA A 74 6.69 9.81 -21.07
C ALA A 74 5.50 10.44 -20.35
N ALA A 75 4.26 10.12 -20.74
CA ALA A 75 3.05 10.65 -20.09
C ALA A 75 2.95 10.22 -18.62
N VAL A 76 3.13 8.92 -18.33
CA VAL A 76 3.11 8.40 -16.95
C VAL A 76 4.25 8.98 -16.13
N HIS A 77 5.45 9.08 -16.69
CA HIS A 77 6.63 9.63 -16.02
C HIS A 77 6.47 11.13 -15.71
N CYS A 78 6.00 11.92 -16.67
CA CYS A 78 5.73 13.34 -16.50
C CYS A 78 4.68 13.57 -15.40
N LEU A 79 3.56 12.85 -15.45
CA LEU A 79 2.54 12.92 -14.40
C LEU A 79 3.08 12.49 -13.03
N TRP A 80 3.90 11.43 -13.01
CA TRP A 80 4.48 10.92 -11.77
C TRP A 80 5.40 11.96 -11.12
N ILE A 81 6.37 12.50 -11.86
CA ILE A 81 7.38 13.41 -11.28
C ILE A 81 6.74 14.72 -10.82
N GLU A 82 5.97 15.37 -11.69
CA GLU A 82 5.52 16.73 -11.46
C GLU A 82 4.35 16.82 -10.46
N LEU A 83 3.51 15.78 -10.41
CA LEU A 83 2.27 15.84 -9.61
C LEU A 83 2.20 14.79 -8.51
N ILE A 84 2.46 13.52 -8.83
CA ILE A 84 2.14 12.41 -7.93
C ILE A 84 3.25 12.11 -6.92
N SER A 85 4.51 12.27 -7.29
CA SER A 85 5.67 11.93 -6.45
C SER A 85 5.72 12.73 -5.14
N PRO A 86 5.47 14.05 -5.10
CA PRO A 86 5.43 14.81 -3.85
C PRO A 86 4.33 14.33 -2.91
N VAL A 87 3.17 14.00 -3.46
CA VAL A 87 1.97 13.55 -2.74
C VAL A 87 2.17 12.13 -2.22
N PHE A 88 2.80 11.27 -3.01
CA PHE A 88 3.24 9.95 -2.60
C PHE A 88 4.23 10.04 -1.43
N GLY A 89 5.24 10.93 -1.51
CA GLY A 89 6.21 11.15 -0.44
C GLY A 89 5.56 11.60 0.87
N LEU A 90 4.63 12.55 0.80
CA LEU A 90 3.87 13.00 1.97
C LEU A 90 3.00 11.88 2.56
N THR A 91 2.36 11.09 1.71
CA THR A 91 1.54 9.94 2.13
C THR A 91 2.39 8.86 2.78
N LEU A 92 3.58 8.59 2.24
CA LEU A 92 4.54 7.65 2.82
C LEU A 92 5.00 8.14 4.20
N LEU A 93 5.34 9.43 4.33
CA LEU A 93 5.71 10.05 5.60
C LEU A 93 4.62 9.86 6.66
N PHE A 94 3.37 10.20 6.36
CA PHE A 94 2.28 10.03 7.32
C PHE A 94 2.03 8.57 7.70
N ASN A 95 2.14 7.63 6.75
CA ASN A 95 2.06 6.21 7.08
C ASN A 95 3.26 5.76 7.94
N THR A 96 4.47 6.25 7.71
CA THR A 96 5.61 5.93 8.58
C THR A 96 5.41 6.47 10.00
N LEU A 97 4.83 7.67 10.14
CA LEU A 97 4.49 8.22 11.46
C LEU A 97 3.41 7.39 12.17
N ASP A 98 2.37 6.95 11.46
CA ASP A 98 1.36 6.03 12.01
C ASP A 98 2.01 4.73 12.52
N LEU A 99 2.96 4.16 11.75
CA LEU A 99 3.68 2.95 12.15
C LEU A 99 4.51 3.19 13.41
N LEU A 100 5.24 4.32 13.45
CA LEU A 100 6.06 4.69 14.61
C LEU A 100 5.20 4.84 15.85
N VAL A 101 4.03 5.47 15.73
CA VAL A 101 3.07 5.60 16.84
C VAL A 101 2.56 4.24 17.31
N LEU A 102 2.20 3.32 16.40
CA LEU A 102 1.80 1.96 16.76
C LEU A 102 2.94 1.21 17.48
N ALA A 103 4.18 1.35 17.01
CA ALA A 103 5.35 0.74 17.63
C ALA A 103 5.61 1.31 19.03
N LEU A 104 5.60 2.64 19.17
CA LEU A 104 5.77 3.31 20.46
C LEU A 104 4.67 2.91 21.44
N TRP A 105 3.43 2.79 20.98
CA TRP A 105 2.31 2.33 21.80
C TRP A 105 2.53 0.90 22.26
N GLY A 106 2.88 -0.03 21.36
CA GLY A 106 3.06 -1.44 21.70
C GLY A 106 4.32 -1.76 22.52
N LEU A 107 5.37 -0.93 22.41
CA LEU A 107 6.61 -1.08 23.15
C LEU A 107 6.60 -0.39 24.52
N THR A 108 5.61 0.44 24.82
CA THR A 108 5.51 1.12 26.12
C THR A 108 5.10 0.09 27.19
N PRO A 109 6.00 -0.28 28.13
CA PRO A 109 5.68 -1.28 29.13
C PRO A 109 4.61 -0.75 30.08
N SER A 110 3.77 -1.64 30.62
CA SER A 110 2.69 -1.30 31.55
C SER A 110 3.15 -0.51 32.78
N ASN A 111 4.42 -0.64 33.16
CA ASN A 111 4.95 -0.10 34.42
C ASN A 111 5.90 1.10 34.29
N ARG A 112 6.33 1.52 33.09
CA ARG A 112 7.23 2.69 32.92
C ARG A 112 7.05 3.41 31.58
N PRO A 113 6.82 4.73 31.53
CA PRO A 113 6.74 5.45 30.26
C PRO A 113 8.09 5.39 29.52
N LEU A 114 8.07 4.97 28.25
CA LEU A 114 9.28 4.85 27.43
C LEU A 114 9.97 6.22 27.25
N LEU A 115 9.18 7.30 27.24
CA LEU A 115 9.69 8.65 27.11
C LEU A 115 10.56 9.06 28.31
N SER A 116 10.27 8.61 29.54
CA SER A 116 11.12 8.94 30.70
C SER A 116 12.48 8.25 30.63
N ARG A 117 12.56 7.07 30.00
CA ARG A 117 13.86 6.42 29.70
C ARG A 117 14.66 7.21 28.68
N VAL A 118 14.01 7.78 27.67
CA VAL A 118 14.70 8.52 26.59
C VAL A 118 15.07 9.93 27.03
N THR A 119 14.21 10.62 27.78
CA THR A 119 14.46 11.99 28.22
C THR A 119 15.30 12.08 29.49
N GLY A 120 15.60 10.96 30.15
CA GLY A 120 16.44 10.94 31.35
C GLY A 120 15.86 11.75 32.52
N ALA A 121 14.54 11.96 32.55
CA ALA A 121 13.87 12.64 33.66
C ALA A 121 13.78 11.68 34.86
N VAL A 122 14.88 11.57 35.62
CA VAL A 122 15.11 10.63 36.73
C VAL A 122 14.41 11.06 38.04
N GLY A 123 13.61 12.13 38.06
CA GLY A 123 13.20 12.78 39.31
C GLY A 123 11.79 12.51 39.86
N ALA A 124 10.92 11.74 39.20
CA ALA A 124 9.52 11.60 39.60
C ALA A 124 9.12 10.12 39.74
N GLU A 125 9.65 9.43 40.75
CA GLU A 125 9.34 8.02 41.02
C GLU A 125 8.04 7.80 41.84
N GLU A 126 7.42 8.85 42.41
CA GLU A 126 6.32 8.65 43.36
C GLU A 126 4.89 8.86 42.83
N GLU A 127 4.69 9.48 41.67
CA GLU A 127 3.32 9.75 41.19
C GLU A 127 2.90 8.80 40.06
N GLY A 128 2.28 7.69 40.49
CA GLY A 128 1.16 7.08 39.77
C GLY A 128 1.49 5.95 38.81
N ARG A 129 0.93 4.77 39.10
CA ARG A 129 0.74 3.65 38.16
C ARG A 129 -0.20 4.07 37.02
N TYR A 130 0.29 4.89 36.09
CA TYR A 130 -0.41 5.18 34.84
C TYR A 130 -0.18 4.04 33.88
N SER A 131 -1.27 3.50 33.37
CA SER A 131 -1.20 2.43 32.41
C SER A 131 -0.97 2.94 30.99
N SER A 132 -0.13 2.22 30.26
CA SER A 132 0.21 2.47 28.85
C SER A 132 -1.01 2.49 27.90
N LEU A 133 -2.15 1.92 28.32
CA LEU A 133 -3.43 1.95 27.63
C LEU A 133 -3.99 3.37 27.43
N GLN A 134 -3.73 4.28 28.38
CA GLN A 134 -4.48 5.52 28.52
C GLN A 134 -3.70 6.74 28.07
N HIS A 135 -2.87 6.61 27.03
CA HIS A 135 -2.40 7.79 26.31
C HIS A 135 -3.42 8.15 25.22
N PRO A 136 -4.43 9.00 25.51
CA PRO A 136 -5.41 9.44 24.51
C PRO A 136 -4.75 10.06 23.28
N ARG A 137 -3.50 10.50 23.40
CA ARG A 137 -2.66 10.98 22.31
C ARG A 137 -2.43 9.94 21.22
N PHE A 138 -2.07 8.69 21.57
CA PHE A 138 -1.83 7.64 20.57
C PHE A 138 -3.13 7.21 19.89
N ALA A 139 -4.21 7.06 20.65
CA ALA A 139 -5.54 6.78 20.11
C ALA A 139 -6.01 7.90 19.16
N ASN A 140 -5.87 9.17 19.54
CA ASN A 140 -6.23 10.31 18.70
C ASN A 140 -5.36 10.39 17.43
N PHE A 141 -4.06 10.11 17.52
CA PHE A 141 -3.19 10.08 16.34
C PHE A 141 -3.58 8.95 15.38
N LEU A 142 -3.82 7.75 15.91
CA LEU A 142 -4.26 6.61 15.10
C LEU A 142 -5.65 6.85 14.49
N LEU A 143 -6.56 7.46 15.24
CA LEU A 143 -7.87 7.88 14.75
C LEU A 143 -7.74 8.93 13.64
N ALA A 144 -6.80 9.87 13.75
CA ALA A 144 -6.53 10.82 12.68
C ALA A 144 -6.08 10.12 11.38
N GLY A 145 -5.17 9.15 11.50
CA GLY A 145 -4.73 8.31 10.39
C GLY A 145 -5.87 7.50 9.77
N LEU A 146 -6.77 6.94 10.60
CA LEU A 146 -7.97 6.24 10.14
C LEU A 146 -8.92 7.18 9.39
N LEU A 147 -9.22 8.35 9.95
CA LEU A 147 -10.08 9.37 9.31
C LEU A 147 -9.50 9.85 7.98
N ARG A 148 -8.18 10.05 7.90
CA ARG A 148 -7.48 10.36 6.64
C ARG A 148 -7.71 9.25 5.60
N ASP A 149 -7.46 8.00 5.97
CA ASP A 149 -7.56 6.87 5.05
C ASP A 149 -9.03 6.68 4.58
N VAL A 150 -10.01 6.77 5.48
CA VAL A 150 -11.45 6.75 5.15
C VAL A 150 -11.84 7.90 4.22
N ALA A 151 -11.37 9.12 4.48
CA ALA A 151 -11.66 10.28 3.64
C ALA A 151 -11.01 10.18 2.24
N ASN A 152 -9.88 9.50 2.11
CA ASN A 152 -9.22 9.26 0.82
C ASN A 152 -9.95 8.17 0.02
N ILE A 153 -10.30 7.05 0.66
CA ILE A 153 -11.08 5.97 0.05
C ILE A 153 -12.47 6.49 -0.37
N GLY A 154 -13.15 7.20 0.53
CA GLY A 154 -14.48 7.76 0.28
C GLY A 154 -14.48 8.76 -0.88
N TRP A 155 -13.48 9.65 -0.95
CA TRP A 155 -13.38 10.61 -2.06
C TRP A 155 -13.07 9.94 -3.39
N TRP A 156 -12.18 8.95 -3.40
CA TRP A 156 -11.90 8.16 -4.59
C TRP A 156 -13.16 7.45 -5.11
N LEU A 157 -13.91 6.78 -4.23
CA LEU A 157 -15.17 6.13 -4.58
C LEU A 157 -16.20 7.13 -5.09
N PHE A 158 -16.34 8.27 -4.43
CA PHE A 158 -17.24 9.33 -4.85
C PHE A 158 -16.87 9.89 -6.23
N GLY A 159 -15.57 10.15 -6.49
CA GLY A 159 -15.07 10.63 -7.77
C GLY A 159 -15.39 9.67 -8.91
N LEU A 160 -15.22 8.37 -8.66
CA LEU A 160 -15.56 7.32 -9.61
C LEU A 160 -17.08 7.25 -9.87
N CYS A 161 -17.91 7.16 -8.82
CA CYS A 161 -19.37 7.12 -8.96
C CYS A 161 -19.91 8.36 -9.70
N ARG A 162 -19.36 9.53 -9.41
CA ARG A 162 -19.70 10.79 -10.09
C ARG A 162 -19.36 10.74 -11.59
N LYS A 163 -18.18 10.23 -11.97
CA LYS A 163 -17.78 10.06 -13.37
C LYS A 163 -18.69 9.06 -14.10
N TRP A 164 -18.99 7.93 -13.46
CA TRP A 164 -19.90 6.92 -13.99
C TRP A 164 -21.31 7.49 -14.25
N LEU A 165 -21.92 8.15 -13.27
CA LEU A 165 -23.24 8.78 -13.39
C LEU A 165 -23.29 9.86 -14.49
N ARG A 166 -22.21 10.63 -14.65
CA ARG A 166 -22.09 11.62 -15.74
C ARG A 166 -22.14 10.94 -17.10
N HIS A 167 -21.38 9.88 -17.32
CA HIS A 167 -21.41 9.14 -18.59
C HIS A 167 -22.79 8.50 -18.85
N GLN A 168 -23.47 8.02 -17.81
CA GLN A 168 -24.84 7.50 -17.93
C GLN A 168 -25.82 8.59 -18.41
N SER A 169 -25.77 9.79 -17.80
CA SER A 169 -26.66 10.91 -18.18
C SER A 169 -26.47 11.37 -19.63
N GLN A 170 -25.23 11.34 -20.14
CA GLN A 170 -24.93 11.71 -21.53
C GLN A 170 -25.47 10.70 -22.56
N HIS A 171 -25.64 9.44 -22.16
CA HIS A 171 -26.20 8.41 -23.03
C HIS A 171 -27.72 8.59 -23.27
N SER A 172 -28.45 9.15 -22.29
CA SER A 172 -29.91 9.31 -22.38
C SER A 172 -30.37 10.47 -23.29
N LEU A 173 -29.50 11.43 -23.61
CA LEU A 173 -29.90 12.70 -24.22
C LEU A 173 -29.78 12.77 -25.76
N ARG A 174 -29.42 11.68 -26.47
CA ARG A 174 -29.10 11.79 -27.90
C ARG A 174 -29.67 10.63 -28.75
N GLY A 175 -30.63 10.97 -29.61
CA GLY A 175 -31.32 10.07 -30.54
C GLY A 175 -31.09 10.38 -32.02
N SER A 176 -30.02 11.09 -32.40
CA SER A 176 -29.72 11.43 -33.80
C SER A 176 -28.79 10.43 -34.50
N SER A 177 -29.17 10.02 -35.73
CA SER A 177 -28.58 8.95 -36.54
C SER A 177 -27.10 9.09 -36.95
N ALA A 178 -26.47 10.27 -36.83
CA ALA A 178 -25.05 10.47 -37.18
C ALA A 178 -24.06 10.02 -36.09
N GLU A 179 -24.56 9.40 -35.00
CA GLU A 179 -23.80 9.23 -33.76
C GLU A 179 -23.33 7.81 -33.46
N ALA A 180 -23.57 6.84 -34.36
CA ALA A 180 -23.30 5.42 -34.08
C ALA A 180 -21.87 5.13 -33.62
N ARG A 181 -20.83 5.68 -34.29
CA ARG A 181 -19.42 5.48 -33.85
C ARG A 181 -19.10 6.17 -32.54
N VAL A 182 -19.64 7.37 -32.32
CA VAL A 182 -19.46 8.12 -31.08
C VAL A 182 -20.14 7.39 -29.92
N GLN A 183 -21.24 6.72 -30.19
CA GLN A 183 -21.99 5.93 -29.23
C GLN A 183 -21.24 4.65 -28.82
N GLU A 184 -20.56 3.98 -29.75
CA GLU A 184 -19.71 2.82 -29.43
C GLU A 184 -18.51 3.19 -28.54
N LEU A 185 -17.83 4.31 -28.83
CA LEU A 185 -16.77 4.83 -27.95
C LEU A 185 -17.30 5.20 -26.55
N ARG A 186 -18.49 5.81 -26.48
CA ARG A 186 -19.12 6.19 -25.20
C ARG A 186 -19.59 4.99 -24.40
N SER A 187 -20.10 3.94 -25.05
CA SER A 187 -20.48 2.70 -24.36
C SER A 187 -19.25 2.01 -23.77
N GLY A 188 -18.12 2.03 -24.47
CA GLY A 188 -16.81 1.60 -23.98
C GLY A 188 -16.36 2.37 -22.73
N LEU A 189 -16.44 3.71 -22.76
CA LEU A 189 -16.11 4.56 -21.61
C LEU A 189 -17.05 4.33 -20.42
N HIS A 190 -18.36 4.22 -20.65
CA HIS A 190 -19.30 3.91 -19.57
C HIS A 190 -18.99 2.56 -18.91
N ALA A 191 -18.67 1.54 -19.72
CA ALA A 191 -18.26 0.24 -19.21
C ALA A 191 -16.92 0.31 -18.46
N LEU A 192 -16.00 1.20 -18.84
CA LEU A 192 -14.72 1.43 -18.17
C LEU A 192 -14.89 1.96 -16.74
N TRP A 193 -15.82 2.91 -16.55
CA TRP A 193 -16.09 3.56 -15.27
C TRP A 193 -17.04 2.80 -14.34
N HIS A 194 -17.44 1.58 -14.72
CA HIS A 194 -18.42 0.82 -13.94
C HIS A 194 -17.91 0.49 -12.53
N PRO A 195 -18.70 0.71 -11.46
CA PRO A 195 -18.28 0.47 -10.09
C PRO A 195 -17.86 -0.98 -9.81
N MET A 196 -18.37 -1.98 -10.51
CA MET A 196 -17.89 -3.37 -10.30
C MET A 196 -16.44 -3.58 -10.79
N LYS A 197 -15.98 -2.80 -11.77
CA LYS A 197 -14.56 -2.84 -12.18
C LYS A 197 -13.64 -2.26 -11.11
N ILE A 198 -14.20 -1.56 -10.10
CA ILE A 198 -13.49 -1.25 -8.87
C ILE A 198 -12.94 -2.54 -8.31
N PHE A 199 -13.75 -3.57 -8.10
CA PHE A 199 -13.27 -4.77 -7.44
C PHE A 199 -12.15 -5.44 -8.25
N ASP A 200 -12.20 -5.42 -9.58
CA ASP A 200 -11.11 -5.94 -10.42
C ASP A 200 -9.83 -5.08 -10.35
N LEU A 201 -9.97 -3.74 -10.37
CA LEU A 201 -8.86 -2.79 -10.34
C LEU A 201 -8.27 -2.60 -8.92
N SER A 202 -9.15 -2.65 -7.92
CA SER A 202 -8.91 -2.45 -6.50
C SER A 202 -8.45 -3.71 -5.81
N HIS A 203 -8.77 -4.92 -6.35
CA HIS A 203 -8.30 -6.19 -5.78
C HIS A 203 -6.80 -6.16 -5.49
N ASN A 204 -6.06 -5.38 -6.28
CA ASN A 204 -4.66 -5.10 -6.03
C ASN A 204 -4.44 -3.82 -5.22
N THR A 205 -4.92 -2.66 -5.65
CA THR A 205 -4.35 -1.38 -5.19
C THR A 205 -4.83 -0.86 -3.83
N ASN A 206 -6.12 -0.98 -3.49
CA ASN A 206 -6.69 -0.38 -2.27
C ASN A 206 -7.08 -1.43 -1.21
N THR A 207 -7.07 -2.72 -1.55
CA THR A 207 -7.43 -3.81 -0.60
C THR A 207 -6.63 -3.76 0.70
N PRO A 208 -5.29 -3.58 0.71
CA PRO A 208 -4.53 -3.51 1.96
C PRO A 208 -4.93 -2.31 2.83
N GLU A 209 -5.30 -1.19 2.21
CA GLU A 209 -5.75 0.00 2.93
C GLU A 209 -7.12 -0.22 3.58
N MET A 210 -8.06 -0.85 2.85
CA MET A 210 -9.38 -1.18 3.39
C MET A 210 -9.29 -2.17 4.56
N ILE A 211 -8.52 -3.26 4.42
CA ILE A 211 -8.31 -4.23 5.49
C ILE A 211 -7.69 -3.55 6.71
N LEU A 212 -6.68 -2.71 6.51
CA LEU A 212 -6.04 -1.99 7.60
C LEU A 212 -6.99 -0.97 8.26
N CYS A 213 -7.85 -0.29 7.50
CA CYS A 213 -8.86 0.60 8.05
C CYS A 213 -9.84 -0.17 8.95
N LEU A 214 -10.31 -1.34 8.51
CA LEU A 214 -11.17 -2.20 9.32
C LEU A 214 -10.48 -2.66 10.61
N LEU A 215 -9.23 -3.12 10.51
CA LEU A 215 -8.43 -3.53 11.67
C LEU A 215 -8.21 -2.37 12.66
N LYS A 216 -7.85 -1.18 12.18
CA LYS A 216 -7.68 0.03 13.02
C LYS A 216 -8.99 0.42 13.69
N THR A 217 -10.11 0.35 12.97
CA THR A 217 -11.45 0.64 13.53
C THR A 217 -11.77 -0.33 14.65
N PHE A 218 -11.59 -1.63 14.40
CA PHE A 218 -11.85 -2.67 15.38
C PHE A 218 -10.95 -2.56 16.61
N PHE A 219 -9.67 -2.25 16.42
CA PHE A 219 -8.72 -1.97 17.51
C PHE A 219 -9.13 -0.72 18.32
N LEU A 220 -9.47 0.39 17.68
CA LEU A 220 -9.89 1.60 18.40
C LEU A 220 -11.20 1.38 19.18
N LEU A 221 -12.15 0.64 18.61
CA LEU A 221 -13.38 0.25 19.31
C LEU A 221 -13.09 -0.67 20.49
N SER A 222 -12.19 -1.65 20.35
CA SER A 222 -11.85 -2.56 21.46
C SER A 222 -11.13 -1.83 22.60
N VAL A 223 -10.26 -0.86 22.28
CA VAL A 223 -9.63 0.02 23.27
C VAL A 223 -10.67 0.89 23.98
N GLN A 224 -11.62 1.47 23.24
CA GLN A 224 -12.71 2.26 23.83
C GLN A 224 -13.59 1.42 24.78
N CYS A 225 -14.01 0.23 24.36
CA CYS A 225 -14.81 -0.67 25.20
C CYS A 225 -14.03 -1.20 26.42
N SER A 226 -12.71 -1.35 26.32
CA SER A 226 -11.87 -1.85 27.43
C SER A 226 -11.50 -0.74 28.42
N SER A 227 -11.63 0.53 28.03
CA SER A 227 -11.30 1.68 28.86
C SER A 227 -12.10 1.75 30.17
N ASP A 228 -13.28 1.12 30.19
CA ASP A 228 -14.16 1.11 31.37
C ASP A 228 -13.76 0.05 32.41
N CYS A 229 -12.94 -0.93 32.06
CA CYS A 229 -12.74 -2.15 32.86
C CYS A 229 -11.40 -2.27 33.59
N GLY A 230 -10.45 -1.34 33.45
CA GLY A 230 -9.23 -1.41 34.24
C GLY A 230 -8.04 -0.62 33.71
N ARG A 231 -6.94 -0.70 34.48
CA ARG A 231 -5.68 -0.01 34.14
C ARG A 231 -4.94 -0.76 33.02
N GLU A 232 -4.83 -2.08 33.00
CA GLU A 232 -3.92 -2.76 32.06
C GLU A 232 -4.57 -3.22 30.74
N MET A 233 -3.77 -3.18 29.66
CA MET A 233 -4.17 -3.65 28.33
C MET A 233 -4.40 -5.15 28.41
N THR A 234 -5.63 -5.59 28.15
CA THR A 234 -5.90 -7.02 28.06
C THR A 234 -5.14 -7.63 26.88
N ASP A 235 -4.89 -8.94 26.92
CA ASP A 235 -4.11 -9.63 25.87
C ASP A 235 -4.69 -9.46 24.47
N TYR A 236 -6.02 -9.31 24.39
CA TYR A 236 -6.76 -9.18 23.13
C TYR A 236 -6.44 -7.89 22.35
N PRO A 237 -6.65 -6.67 22.88
CA PRO A 237 -6.24 -5.45 22.23
C PRO A 237 -4.72 -5.39 21.99
N GLN A 238 -3.90 -6.07 22.80
CA GLN A 238 -2.46 -6.15 22.56
C GLN A 238 -2.14 -7.00 21.31
N ALA A 239 -2.80 -8.13 21.14
CA ALA A 239 -2.72 -8.92 19.92
C ALA A 239 -3.23 -8.13 18.70
N LEU A 240 -4.35 -7.40 18.83
CA LEU A 240 -4.86 -6.54 17.76
C LEU A 240 -3.89 -5.42 17.39
N LEU A 241 -3.23 -4.79 18.37
CA LEU A 241 -2.22 -3.77 18.14
C LEU A 241 -1.04 -4.34 17.34
N ALA A 242 -0.56 -5.53 17.72
CA ALA A 242 0.50 -6.23 17.01
C ALA A 242 0.12 -6.58 15.57
N VAL A 243 -1.12 -7.06 15.36
CA VAL A 243 -1.67 -7.34 14.02
C VAL A 243 -1.78 -6.05 13.20
N CYS A 244 -2.26 -4.96 13.80
CA CYS A 244 -2.32 -3.64 13.15
C CYS A 244 -0.94 -3.15 12.73
N PHE A 245 0.06 -3.25 13.62
CA PHE A 245 1.45 -2.91 13.32
C PHE A 245 1.99 -3.74 12.15
N PHE A 246 1.82 -5.05 12.18
CA PHE A 246 2.26 -5.94 11.10
C PHE A 246 1.59 -5.61 9.76
N MET A 247 0.27 -5.45 9.75
CA MET A 247 -0.47 -5.10 8.53
C MET A 247 -0.09 -3.71 8.01
N HIS A 248 0.27 -2.77 8.89
CA HIS A 248 0.75 -1.45 8.49
C HIS A 248 2.16 -1.52 7.88
N CYS A 249 3.05 -2.40 8.36
CA CYS A 249 4.31 -2.74 7.69
C CYS A 249 4.05 -3.30 6.29
N VAL A 250 3.11 -4.24 6.14
CA VAL A 250 2.72 -4.78 4.83
C VAL A 250 2.20 -3.69 3.91
N LYS A 251 1.36 -2.76 4.40
CA LYS A 251 0.89 -1.58 3.64
C LYS A 251 2.07 -0.73 3.15
N LEU A 252 3.04 -0.44 4.00
CA LEU A 252 4.22 0.36 3.63
C LEU A 252 5.06 -0.34 2.55
N ILE A 253 5.36 -1.64 2.71
CA ILE A 253 6.05 -2.43 1.69
C ILE A 253 5.27 -2.41 0.38
N TYR A 254 3.95 -2.57 0.45
CA TYR A 254 3.06 -2.52 -0.70
C TYR A 254 3.12 -1.16 -1.40
N MET A 255 3.13 -0.05 -0.66
CA MET A 255 3.28 1.31 -1.21
C MET A 255 4.63 1.52 -1.90
N LEU A 256 5.71 0.93 -1.40
CA LEU A 256 7.03 1.06 -2.02
C LEU A 256 7.11 0.48 -3.44
N ARG A 257 6.15 -0.35 -3.87
CA ARG A 257 6.12 -0.93 -5.24
C ARG A 257 6.10 0.12 -6.36
N VAL A 258 5.57 1.32 -6.10
CA VAL A 258 5.50 2.41 -7.09
C VAL A 258 6.68 3.39 -6.98
N SER A 259 7.49 3.26 -5.94
CA SER A 259 8.67 4.09 -5.71
C SER A 259 9.73 3.88 -6.79
N SER A 260 10.46 4.94 -7.15
CA SER A 260 11.66 4.84 -8.00
C SER A 260 12.77 4.03 -7.32
N PHE A 261 12.81 4.03 -5.98
CA PHE A 261 13.81 3.32 -5.20
C PHE A 261 13.37 1.88 -4.94
N GLY A 262 13.85 0.93 -5.74
CA GLY A 262 13.62 -0.51 -5.54
C GLY A 262 12.20 -1.01 -5.83
N GLY A 263 11.26 -0.14 -6.22
CA GLY A 263 9.86 -0.51 -6.45
C GLY A 263 9.66 -1.62 -7.48
N LYS A 264 10.48 -1.64 -8.55
CA LYS A 264 10.49 -2.72 -9.55
C LYS A 264 10.75 -4.09 -8.92
N LYS A 265 11.76 -4.21 -8.06
CA LYS A 265 12.12 -5.48 -7.40
C LYS A 265 11.03 -5.94 -6.44
N ILE A 266 10.47 -5.01 -5.66
CA ILE A 266 9.35 -5.28 -4.74
C ILE A 266 8.14 -5.76 -5.54
N LEU A 267 7.83 -5.08 -6.66
CA LEU A 267 6.71 -5.44 -7.52
C LEU A 267 6.88 -6.84 -8.13
N VAL A 268 8.06 -7.16 -8.66
CA VAL A 268 8.37 -8.50 -9.19
C VAL A 268 8.19 -9.53 -8.10
N LEU A 269 8.78 -9.34 -6.90
CA LEU A 269 8.65 -10.27 -5.78
C LEU A 269 7.18 -10.52 -5.40
N ILE A 270 6.37 -9.47 -5.25
CA ILE A 270 4.94 -9.61 -4.93
C ILE A 270 4.21 -10.36 -6.06
N LYS A 271 4.49 -10.04 -7.33
CA LYS A 271 3.85 -10.70 -8.47
C LYS A 271 4.28 -12.15 -8.64
N THR A 272 5.52 -12.49 -8.32
CA THR A 272 6.01 -13.88 -8.30
C THR A 272 5.27 -14.66 -7.22
N LEU A 273 5.17 -14.14 -6.00
CA LEU A 273 4.46 -14.80 -4.89
C LEU A 273 2.98 -15.07 -5.20
N VAL A 274 2.32 -14.17 -5.94
CA VAL A 274 0.90 -14.29 -6.32
C VAL A 274 0.72 -14.89 -7.72
N SER A 275 1.79 -15.39 -8.36
CA SER A 275 1.71 -16.06 -9.66
C SER A 275 0.84 -17.33 -9.56
N GLY A 276 0.16 -17.67 -10.65
CA GLY A 276 -0.70 -18.87 -10.71
C GLY A 276 0.07 -20.14 -10.38
N ALA A 277 1.25 -20.32 -10.98
CA ALA A 277 2.13 -21.46 -10.72
C ALA A 277 2.54 -21.56 -9.24
N MET A 278 2.94 -20.43 -8.63
CA MET A 278 3.29 -20.41 -7.21
C MET A 278 2.08 -20.77 -6.33
N ARG A 279 0.88 -20.26 -6.64
CA ARG A 279 -0.35 -20.61 -5.91
C ARG A 279 -0.67 -22.10 -6.00
N GLU A 280 -0.51 -22.72 -7.16
CA GLU A 280 -0.74 -24.15 -7.36
C GLU A 280 0.23 -24.98 -6.53
N ILE A 281 1.52 -24.64 -6.53
CA ILE A 281 2.52 -25.37 -5.74
C ILE A 281 2.33 -25.15 -4.24
N PHE A 282 2.02 -23.92 -3.80
CA PHE A 282 1.69 -23.67 -2.41
C PHE A 282 0.46 -24.45 -1.97
N LEU A 283 -0.54 -24.62 -2.84
CA LEU A 283 -1.70 -25.46 -2.57
C LEU A 283 -1.28 -26.93 -2.37
N ILE A 284 -0.46 -27.48 -3.28
CA ILE A 284 0.07 -28.84 -3.16
C ILE A 284 0.87 -29.01 -1.87
N PHE A 285 1.74 -28.05 -1.56
CA PHE A 285 2.53 -28.01 -0.32
C PHE A 285 1.63 -27.97 0.92
N CYS A 286 0.61 -27.11 0.95
CA CYS A 286 -0.33 -27.02 2.06
C CYS A 286 -1.14 -28.31 2.25
N LEU A 287 -1.58 -28.94 1.15
CA LEU A 287 -2.28 -30.22 1.21
C LEU A 287 -1.38 -31.34 1.74
N PHE A 288 -0.11 -31.39 1.29
CA PHE A 288 0.86 -32.35 1.79
C PHE A 288 1.17 -32.12 3.28
N PHE A 289 1.41 -30.87 3.68
CA PHE A 289 1.61 -30.52 5.09
C PHE A 289 0.40 -30.87 5.95
N LEU A 290 -0.81 -30.58 5.48
CA LEU A 290 -2.04 -30.93 6.20
C LEU A 290 -2.21 -32.44 6.33
N ALA A 291 -1.93 -33.21 5.28
CA ALA A 291 -1.96 -34.67 5.34
C ALA A 291 -0.95 -35.22 6.37
N PHE A 292 0.26 -34.66 6.42
CA PHE A 292 1.28 -35.02 7.41
C PHE A 292 0.86 -34.66 8.83
N ALA A 293 0.35 -33.43 9.03
CA ALA A 293 -0.12 -32.95 10.33
C ALA A 293 -1.28 -33.80 10.86
N LEU A 294 -2.27 -34.10 10.01
CA LEU A 294 -3.38 -34.98 10.39
C LEU A 294 -2.90 -36.40 10.70
N THR A 295 -1.98 -36.96 9.92
CA THR A 295 -1.42 -38.29 10.21
C THR A 295 -0.69 -38.32 11.55
N ALA A 296 0.12 -37.30 11.88
CA ALA A 296 0.78 -37.20 13.16
C ALA A 296 -0.21 -37.08 14.33
N VAL A 297 -1.26 -36.27 14.18
CA VAL A 297 -2.34 -36.14 15.16
C VAL A 297 -3.10 -37.47 15.34
N MET A 298 -3.27 -38.26 14.27
CA MET A 298 -3.90 -39.58 14.36
C MET A 298 -3.03 -40.60 15.11
N LEU A 299 -1.69 -40.48 14.98
CA LEU A 299 -0.71 -41.31 15.68
C LEU A 299 -0.58 -40.92 17.16
N ASP A 300 -0.64 -39.63 17.49
CA ASP A 300 -0.60 -39.11 18.86
C ASP A 300 -1.88 -38.33 19.21
N ARG A 301 -2.90 -39.06 19.65
CA ARG A 301 -4.20 -38.50 20.06
C ARG A 301 -4.13 -37.74 21.38
N SER A 302 -3.03 -37.84 22.13
CA SER A 302 -2.93 -37.28 23.47
C SER A 302 -2.55 -35.79 23.47
N VAL A 303 -1.93 -35.32 22.39
CA VAL A 303 -1.40 -33.96 22.27
C VAL A 303 -2.36 -33.06 21.48
N ALA A 304 -2.45 -31.80 21.90
CA ALA A 304 -3.24 -30.80 21.19
C ALA A 304 -2.73 -30.60 19.75
N VAL A 305 -3.65 -30.58 18.78
CA VAL A 305 -3.38 -30.43 17.33
C VAL A 305 -2.44 -29.26 17.01
N GLY A 306 -2.59 -28.15 17.74
CA GLY A 306 -1.75 -26.96 17.56
C GLY A 306 -0.28 -27.18 17.90
N ILE A 307 0.00 -27.94 18.97
CA ILE A 307 1.38 -28.24 19.41
C ILE A 307 2.05 -29.17 18.40
N VAL A 308 1.34 -30.22 17.96
CA VAL A 308 1.84 -31.16 16.95
C VAL A 308 2.10 -30.44 15.62
N SER A 309 1.15 -29.64 15.13
CA SER A 309 1.28 -28.92 13.87
C SER A 309 2.42 -27.89 13.90
N TRP A 310 2.59 -27.17 15.02
CA TRP A 310 3.69 -26.23 15.21
C TRP A 310 5.06 -26.91 15.26
N SER A 311 5.13 -28.04 15.96
CA SER A 311 6.36 -28.83 16.08
C SER A 311 6.76 -29.42 14.72
N LEU A 312 5.79 -29.90 13.92
CA LEU A 312 6.01 -30.34 12.54
C LEU A 312 6.46 -29.21 11.63
N TYR A 313 5.84 -28.04 11.74
CA TYR A 313 6.23 -26.86 10.98
C TYR A 313 7.70 -26.49 11.24
N ARG A 314 8.11 -26.42 12.52
CA ARG A 314 9.50 -26.15 12.90
C ARG A 314 10.46 -27.25 12.44
N GLY A 315 10.13 -28.51 12.70
CA GLY A 315 10.97 -29.66 12.37
C GLY A 315 11.15 -29.90 10.87
N LEU A 316 10.06 -29.89 10.10
CA LEU A 316 10.09 -30.26 8.68
C LEU A 316 10.49 -29.10 7.76
N ILE A 317 10.07 -27.87 8.05
CA ILE A 317 10.30 -26.74 7.14
C ILE A 317 11.58 -25.99 7.48
N PHE A 318 11.88 -25.80 8.77
CA PHE A 318 13.10 -25.10 9.22
C PHE A 318 14.24 -26.02 9.62
N GLY A 319 14.00 -27.34 9.67
CA GLY A 319 15.01 -28.30 10.12
C GLY A 319 15.35 -28.16 11.60
N ASP A 320 14.43 -27.63 12.41
CA ASP A 320 14.64 -27.45 13.84
C ASP A 320 14.48 -28.78 14.59
N GLY A 321 15.62 -29.36 15.00
CA GLY A 321 15.67 -30.65 15.68
C GLY A 321 14.75 -30.73 16.91
N ALA A 322 14.62 -29.63 17.67
CA ALA A 322 13.75 -29.59 18.85
C ALA A 322 12.26 -29.77 18.49
N GLY A 323 11.85 -29.36 17.28
CA GLY A 323 10.49 -29.60 16.79
C GLY A 323 10.20 -31.09 16.57
N LEU A 324 11.21 -31.85 16.12
CA LEU A 324 11.09 -33.29 15.98
C LEU A 324 11.21 -33.99 17.35
N ASP A 325 12.12 -33.55 18.21
CA ASP A 325 12.29 -34.11 19.56
C ASP A 325 10.98 -34.07 20.37
N ASN A 326 10.25 -32.95 20.29
CA ASN A 326 8.94 -32.76 20.95
C ASN A 326 7.84 -33.71 20.45
N MET A 327 8.01 -34.34 19.29
CA MET A 327 7.09 -35.36 18.77
C MET A 327 7.46 -36.78 19.21
N GLY A 328 8.47 -36.94 20.07
CA GLY A 328 8.91 -38.25 20.54
C GLY A 328 9.95 -38.91 19.63
N PHE A 329 10.60 -38.14 18.76
CA PHE A 329 11.78 -38.58 18.00
C PHE A 329 13.09 -38.54 18.81
N ALA A 330 13.06 -37.91 19.99
CA ALA A 330 14.21 -37.86 20.87
C ALA A 330 14.59 -39.29 21.30
N ILE A 331 15.79 -39.73 20.94
CA ILE A 331 16.38 -41.01 21.36
C ILE A 331 16.88 -40.89 22.82
N GLU A 332 16.07 -40.33 23.72
CA GLU A 332 16.48 -40.14 25.13
C GLU A 332 16.46 -41.47 25.91
N GLY A 333 15.84 -42.51 25.37
CA GLY A 333 15.78 -43.85 26.00
C GLY A 333 17.08 -44.66 25.96
N LEU A 334 18.03 -44.38 25.05
CA LEU A 334 19.27 -45.17 24.98
C LEU A 334 20.33 -44.75 26.01
N SER A 335 20.29 -43.50 26.50
CA SER A 335 21.34 -42.99 27.41
C SER A 335 21.07 -43.25 28.89
N ARG A 336 19.86 -43.69 29.26
CA ARG A 336 19.48 -43.86 30.68
C ARG A 336 19.58 -45.29 31.23
N GLY A 337 20.04 -46.25 30.43
CA GLY A 337 20.33 -47.62 30.90
C GLY A 337 19.10 -48.43 31.35
N GLU A 338 17.89 -47.92 31.16
CA GLU A 338 16.66 -48.67 31.45
C GLU A 338 16.39 -49.66 30.32
N ILE A 339 16.47 -50.94 30.65
CA ILE A 339 16.19 -52.06 29.75
C ILE A 339 14.73 -51.92 29.27
N PRO A 340 14.48 -51.74 27.96
CA PRO A 340 13.13 -51.53 27.45
C PRO A 340 12.34 -52.85 27.55
N ARG A 341 11.20 -52.81 28.24
CA ARG A 341 10.17 -53.85 28.07
C ARG A 341 9.57 -53.65 26.67
N VAL A 342 9.91 -54.57 25.76
CA VAL A 342 9.32 -54.69 24.42
C VAL A 342 7.81 -54.74 24.57
N THR A 343 7.16 -53.61 24.33
CA THR A 343 5.71 -53.42 24.39
C THR A 343 5.32 -52.56 23.18
N ASP A 344 4.05 -52.57 22.79
CA ASP A 344 3.50 -51.96 21.55
C ASP A 344 3.96 -50.52 21.24
N VAL A 345 4.54 -49.83 22.21
CA VAL A 345 5.25 -48.54 22.12
C VAL A 345 6.36 -48.54 21.05
N ASP A 346 7.03 -49.67 20.79
CA ASP A 346 8.14 -49.73 19.84
C ASP A 346 7.67 -49.66 18.38
N VAL A 347 6.49 -50.22 18.07
CA VAL A 347 5.92 -50.20 16.71
C VAL A 347 5.44 -48.79 16.36
N LEU A 348 4.77 -48.11 17.30
CA LEU A 348 4.32 -46.73 17.09
C LEU A 348 5.49 -45.77 16.88
N LYS A 349 6.56 -45.88 17.69
CA LYS A 349 7.78 -45.08 17.53
C LYS A 349 8.48 -45.34 16.19
N THR A 350 8.52 -46.59 15.76
CA THR A 350 9.09 -46.97 14.46
C THR A 350 8.27 -46.36 13.32
N LEU A 351 6.94 -46.47 13.35
CA LEU A 351 6.05 -45.86 12.34
C LEU A 351 6.17 -44.34 12.29
N LEU A 352 6.23 -43.70 13.46
CA LEU A 352 6.43 -42.26 13.56
C LEU A 352 7.77 -41.87 12.93
N THR A 353 8.84 -42.64 13.20
CA THR A 353 10.20 -42.36 12.69
C THR A 353 10.26 -42.50 11.18
N VAL A 354 9.65 -43.56 10.64
CA VAL A 354 9.51 -43.75 9.19
C VAL A 354 8.72 -42.60 8.56
N MET A 355 7.65 -42.16 9.21
CA MET A 355 6.89 -40.98 8.78
C MET A 355 7.75 -39.72 8.79
N ALA A 356 8.53 -39.44 9.84
CA ALA A 356 9.43 -38.29 9.87
C ALA A 356 10.47 -38.33 8.74
N ILE A 357 11.09 -39.49 8.49
CA ILE A 357 12.06 -39.65 7.39
C ILE A 357 11.39 -39.42 6.03
N LEU A 358 10.22 -40.03 5.79
CA LEU A 358 9.48 -39.85 4.54
C LEU A 358 9.03 -38.40 4.34
N GLY A 359 8.59 -37.77 5.42
CA GLY A 359 8.19 -36.37 5.48
C GLY A 359 9.34 -35.46 5.12
N THR A 360 10.46 -35.55 5.83
CA THR A 360 11.66 -34.73 5.57
C THR A 360 12.14 -34.86 4.13
N VAL A 361 12.27 -36.08 3.59
CA VAL A 361 12.67 -36.30 2.19
C VAL A 361 11.70 -35.63 1.23
N THR A 362 10.39 -35.79 1.44
CA THR A 362 9.38 -35.19 0.56
C THR A 362 9.34 -33.66 0.69
N PHE A 363 9.49 -33.11 1.89
CA PHE A 363 9.58 -31.67 2.11
C PHE A 363 10.81 -31.05 1.44
N ILE A 364 11.96 -31.73 1.46
CA ILE A 364 13.17 -31.30 0.73
C ILE A 364 12.87 -31.24 -0.77
N VAL A 365 12.21 -32.27 -1.33
CA VAL A 365 11.83 -32.30 -2.75
C VAL A 365 10.86 -31.16 -3.09
N ILE A 366 9.82 -30.96 -2.28
CA ILE A 366 8.82 -29.90 -2.53
C ILE A 366 9.46 -28.52 -2.39
N LEU A 367 10.33 -28.30 -1.38
CA LEU A 367 11.02 -27.01 -1.20
C LEU A 367 11.93 -26.71 -2.39
N ASN A 368 12.69 -27.70 -2.87
CA ASN A 368 13.52 -27.55 -4.08
C ASN A 368 12.67 -27.24 -5.31
N MET A 369 11.49 -27.85 -5.43
CA MET A 369 10.55 -27.55 -6.52
C MET A 369 9.98 -26.12 -6.41
N ILE A 370 9.63 -25.65 -5.20
CA ILE A 370 9.21 -24.26 -4.95
C ILE A 370 10.31 -23.28 -5.37
N ILE A 371 11.57 -23.54 -4.99
CA ILE A 371 12.71 -22.69 -5.34
C ILE A 371 12.89 -22.63 -6.86
N ALA A 372 12.85 -23.78 -7.55
CA ALA A 372 13.01 -23.85 -9.00
C ALA A 372 11.91 -23.06 -9.74
N ILE A 373 10.65 -23.22 -9.32
CA ILE A 373 9.53 -22.54 -9.96
C ILE A 373 9.51 -21.05 -9.62
N TYR A 374 9.84 -20.69 -8.38
CA TYR A 374 10.04 -19.30 -7.99
C TYR A 374 11.12 -18.63 -8.84
N SER A 375 12.29 -19.28 -9.02
CA SER A 375 13.38 -18.73 -9.83
C SER A 375 12.97 -18.52 -11.30
N THR A 376 12.23 -19.48 -11.86
CA THR A 376 11.74 -19.41 -13.25
C THR A 376 10.72 -18.29 -13.43
N GLU A 377 9.73 -18.21 -12.53
CA GLU A 377 8.70 -17.16 -12.57
C GLU A 377 9.26 -15.78 -12.24
N TYR A 378 10.22 -15.69 -11.32
CA TYR A 378 10.93 -14.46 -11.02
C TYR A 378 11.68 -13.93 -12.24
N GLY A 379 12.48 -14.77 -12.91
CA GLY A 379 13.21 -14.38 -14.12
C GLY A 379 12.27 -13.89 -15.24
N ARG A 380 11.16 -14.60 -15.46
CA ARG A 380 10.14 -14.18 -16.44
C ARG A 380 9.54 -12.81 -16.11
N LEU A 381 9.17 -12.58 -14.85
CA LEU A 381 8.58 -11.31 -14.40
C LEU A 381 9.59 -10.18 -14.31
N GLU A 382 10.88 -10.48 -14.08
CA GLU A 382 11.96 -9.50 -14.08
C GLU A 382 12.15 -8.89 -15.48
N MET A 383 12.05 -9.71 -16.54
CA MET A 383 12.07 -9.23 -17.93
C MET A 383 10.89 -8.30 -18.25
N GLU A 384 9.72 -8.53 -17.65
CA GLU A 384 8.52 -7.68 -17.81
C GLU A 384 8.45 -6.53 -16.79
N SER A 385 9.42 -6.41 -15.89
CA SER A 385 9.32 -5.55 -14.70
C SER A 385 9.12 -4.08 -15.03
N ASP A 386 9.71 -3.58 -16.12
CA ASP A 386 9.56 -2.20 -16.57
C ASP A 386 8.12 -1.89 -17.01
N LEU A 387 7.51 -2.80 -17.76
CA LEU A 387 6.13 -2.65 -18.23
C LEU A 387 5.15 -2.73 -17.04
N LEU A 388 5.38 -3.69 -16.14
CA LEU A 388 4.60 -3.85 -14.93
C LEU A 388 4.68 -2.61 -14.02
N PHE A 389 5.88 -2.04 -13.90
CA PHE A 389 6.12 -0.87 -13.07
C PHE A 389 5.42 0.38 -13.61
N GLN A 390 5.50 0.63 -14.91
CA GLN A 390 4.78 1.76 -15.53
C GLN A 390 3.26 1.60 -15.43
N TRP A 391 2.76 0.37 -15.59
CA TRP A 391 1.34 0.07 -15.40
C TRP A 391 0.86 0.31 -13.97
N GLU A 392 1.61 -0.14 -12.95
CA GLU A 392 1.26 0.11 -11.55
C GLU A 392 1.34 1.60 -11.20
N ARG A 393 2.30 2.34 -11.76
CA ARG A 393 2.33 3.81 -11.63
C ARG A 393 1.12 4.47 -12.28
N ALA A 394 0.73 4.07 -13.49
CA ALA A 394 -0.44 4.61 -14.16
C ALA A 394 -1.72 4.41 -13.32
N LYS A 395 -1.87 3.23 -12.70
CA LYS A 395 -2.96 2.98 -11.74
C LYS A 395 -2.90 3.88 -10.52
N TYR A 396 -1.74 4.02 -9.91
CA TYR A 396 -1.57 4.87 -8.73
C TYR A 396 -1.84 6.34 -9.06
N CYS A 397 -1.37 6.83 -10.22
CA CYS A 397 -1.69 8.14 -10.75
C CYS A 397 -3.21 8.31 -10.92
N CYS A 398 -3.90 7.36 -11.56
CA CYS A 398 -5.35 7.39 -11.72
C CYS A 398 -6.08 7.46 -10.36
N ASN A 399 -5.67 6.63 -9.40
CA ASN A 399 -6.23 6.64 -8.05
C ASN A 399 -6.01 7.99 -7.33
N CYS A 400 -4.82 8.59 -7.46
CA CYS A 400 -4.54 9.90 -6.87
C CYS A 400 -5.35 11.01 -7.55
N LEU A 401 -5.47 11.00 -8.88
CA LEU A 401 -6.28 11.97 -9.61
C LEU A 401 -7.75 11.92 -9.17
N LEU A 402 -8.31 10.72 -8.99
CA LEU A 402 -9.68 10.54 -8.50
C LEU A 402 -9.84 10.90 -7.01
N GLY A 403 -8.90 10.48 -6.17
CA GLY A 403 -9.00 10.58 -4.72
C GLY A 403 -8.58 11.92 -4.13
N MET A 404 -7.70 12.66 -4.79
CA MET A 404 -7.01 13.80 -4.16
C MET A 404 -7.23 15.15 -4.87
N GLN A 405 -7.86 15.18 -6.06
CA GLN A 405 -8.35 16.44 -6.67
C GLN A 405 -9.63 16.94 -5.98
N LYS A 406 -9.59 17.09 -4.65
CA LYS A 406 -10.75 17.48 -3.82
C LYS A 406 -11.10 18.95 -3.99
N LEU A 407 -10.08 19.80 -4.09
CA LEU A 407 -10.18 21.26 -4.04
C LEU A 407 -9.89 21.88 -5.41
N ARG A 408 -10.87 21.83 -6.31
CA ARG A 408 -10.74 22.40 -7.67
C ARG A 408 -11.37 23.79 -7.72
N SER A 409 -10.70 24.77 -7.13
CA SER A 409 -11.12 26.18 -7.18
C SER A 409 -10.11 27.05 -7.93
N ARG A 410 -10.57 27.73 -8.98
CA ARG A 410 -9.76 28.67 -9.79
C ARG A 410 -9.44 29.96 -9.02
N ASN A 411 -10.26 30.32 -8.04
CA ASN A 411 -10.13 31.58 -7.33
C ASN A 411 -8.89 31.56 -6.42
N ARG A 412 -7.96 32.51 -6.65
CA ARG A 412 -6.75 32.66 -5.80
C ARG A 412 -7.11 32.88 -4.33
N LEU A 413 -8.18 33.62 -4.04
CA LEU A 413 -8.67 33.84 -2.67
C LEU A 413 -8.98 32.50 -1.98
N TRP A 414 -9.72 31.60 -2.65
CA TRP A 414 -10.03 30.28 -2.11
C TRP A 414 -8.79 29.44 -1.86
N LEU A 415 -7.74 29.58 -2.67
CA LEU A 415 -6.45 28.92 -2.43
C LEU A 415 -5.77 29.41 -1.15
N HIS A 416 -5.74 30.73 -0.93
CA HIS A 416 -5.16 31.28 0.29
C HIS A 416 -5.97 30.88 1.53
N LEU A 417 -7.30 30.87 1.42
CA LEU A 417 -8.18 30.40 2.48
C LEU A 417 -7.97 28.92 2.80
N THR A 418 -7.92 28.04 1.79
CA THR A 418 -7.68 26.61 2.04
C THR A 418 -6.31 26.35 2.63
N ARG A 419 -5.27 27.05 2.19
CA ARG A 419 -3.94 27.00 2.82
C ARG A 419 -3.99 27.46 4.28
N GLY A 420 -4.66 28.57 4.56
CA GLY A 420 -4.85 29.09 5.91
C GLY A 420 -5.56 28.08 6.81
N VAL A 421 -6.63 27.45 6.31
CA VAL A 421 -7.36 26.39 7.04
C VAL A 421 -6.47 25.18 7.31
N VAL A 422 -5.71 24.69 6.32
CA VAL A 422 -4.83 23.53 6.50
C VAL A 422 -3.73 23.81 7.52
N ILE A 423 -3.07 24.98 7.43
CA ILE A 423 -2.04 25.40 8.40
C ILE A 423 -2.66 25.60 9.79
N GLY A 424 -3.83 26.23 9.87
CA GLY A 424 -4.57 26.43 11.11
C GLY A 424 -4.97 25.10 11.77
N CYS A 425 -5.47 24.13 11.01
CA CYS A 425 -5.78 22.79 11.50
C CYS A 425 -4.52 22.05 11.98
N LEU A 426 -3.40 22.18 11.26
CA LEU A 426 -2.13 21.57 11.66
C LEU A 426 -1.64 22.18 12.98
N ALA A 427 -1.53 23.52 13.05
CA ALA A 427 -1.13 24.23 14.27
C ALA A 427 -2.08 23.93 15.44
N GLY A 428 -3.39 23.92 15.18
CA GLY A 428 -4.41 23.56 16.15
C GLY A 428 -4.25 22.14 16.66
N SER A 429 -3.96 21.16 15.80
CA SER A 429 -3.70 19.79 16.22
C SER A 429 -2.44 19.69 17.08
N VAL A 430 -1.34 20.34 16.71
CA VAL A 430 -0.09 20.35 17.50
C VAL A 430 -0.32 21.01 18.86
N ALA A 431 -0.99 22.16 18.89
CA ALA A 431 -1.35 22.84 20.12
C ALA A 431 -2.25 21.96 21.01
N PHE A 432 -3.20 21.24 20.42
CA PHE A 432 -4.06 20.31 21.14
C PHE A 432 -3.27 19.14 21.75
N PHE A 433 -2.35 18.54 21.00
CA PHE A 433 -1.49 17.46 21.50
C PHE A 433 -0.53 17.95 22.60
N ALA A 434 -0.05 19.20 22.51
CA ALA A 434 0.85 19.80 23.50
C ALA A 434 0.11 20.22 24.78
N ALA A 435 -1.07 20.84 24.63
CA ALA A 435 -1.87 21.35 25.75
C ALA A 435 -2.58 20.24 26.52
N PHE A 436 -2.77 19.05 25.92
CA PHE A 436 -3.46 17.96 26.60
C PHE A 436 -2.66 17.50 27.83
N PRO A 437 -3.17 17.67 29.07
CA PRO A 437 -2.42 17.27 30.25
C PRO A 437 -2.12 15.77 30.20
N THR A 438 -0.88 15.39 30.52
CA THR A 438 -0.47 13.98 30.70
C THR A 438 -0.75 13.46 32.11
N GLY A 439 -1.43 14.27 32.94
CA GLY A 439 -1.66 13.98 34.35
C GLY A 439 -2.92 13.14 34.63
N PRO A 440 -3.09 12.70 35.89
CA PRO A 440 -4.23 11.90 36.35
C PRO A 440 -5.57 12.60 36.13
N ASP A 441 -5.59 13.92 36.26
CA ASP A 441 -6.78 14.75 36.10
C ASP A 441 -7.32 14.73 34.65
N ALA A 442 -6.49 14.32 33.68
CA ALA A 442 -6.91 14.15 32.30
C ALA A 442 -7.93 13.01 32.11
N MET A 443 -8.02 12.07 33.06
CA MET A 443 -9.02 11.00 33.04
C MET A 443 -10.39 11.44 33.57
N ALA A 444 -10.44 12.50 34.39
CA ALA A 444 -11.67 13.02 34.97
C ALA A 444 -12.41 13.98 34.03
N ALA A 445 -11.67 14.62 33.10
CA ALA A 445 -12.28 15.36 32.01
C ALA A 445 -12.96 14.39 31.03
N PRO A 446 -14.17 14.69 30.52
CA PRO A 446 -14.77 13.90 29.45
C PRO A 446 -13.72 13.76 28.34
N PRO A 447 -13.54 12.55 27.78
CA PRO A 447 -12.47 12.29 26.84
C PRO A 447 -12.51 13.40 25.81
N PRO A 448 -11.44 14.20 25.66
CA PRO A 448 -11.41 15.24 24.65
C PRO A 448 -12.00 14.67 23.39
N PHE A 449 -13.05 15.31 22.91
CA PHE A 449 -13.70 14.97 21.66
C PHE A 449 -12.65 14.62 20.60
N PRO A 450 -12.99 13.79 19.59
CA PRO A 450 -12.13 13.46 18.44
C PRO A 450 -11.70 14.69 17.60
N LEU A 451 -11.85 15.91 18.10
CA LEU A 451 -11.44 17.18 17.51
C LEU A 451 -9.95 17.20 17.17
N GLY A 452 -9.06 16.80 18.08
CA GLY A 452 -7.61 16.75 17.79
C GLY A 452 -7.30 15.82 16.61
N ALA A 453 -7.93 14.64 16.60
CA ALA A 453 -7.82 13.69 15.51
C ALA A 453 -8.40 14.22 14.18
N LEU A 454 -9.56 14.89 14.24
CA LEU A 454 -10.23 15.48 13.08
C LEU A 454 -9.43 16.64 12.49
N LEU A 455 -8.85 17.51 13.32
CA LEU A 455 -7.99 18.60 12.88
C LEU A 455 -6.74 18.06 12.18
N LEU A 456 -6.09 17.05 12.78
CA LEU A 456 -4.92 16.42 12.17
C LEU A 456 -5.27 15.72 10.85
N ALA A 457 -6.36 14.94 10.80
CA ALA A 457 -6.82 14.29 9.58
C ALA A 457 -7.14 15.31 8.48
N THR A 458 -7.82 16.40 8.83
CA THR A 458 -8.15 17.50 7.91
C THR A 458 -6.90 18.17 7.37
N ALA A 459 -5.90 18.42 8.23
CA ALA A 459 -4.61 18.96 7.81
C ALA A 459 -3.88 18.01 6.85
N GLN A 460 -3.82 16.71 7.16
CA GLN A 460 -3.17 15.70 6.32
C GLN A 460 -3.83 15.60 4.93
N VAL A 461 -5.15 15.43 4.89
CA VAL A 461 -5.92 15.34 3.64
C VAL A 461 -5.86 16.65 2.85
N GLY A 462 -5.97 17.79 3.54
CA GLY A 462 -5.90 19.10 2.93
C GLY A 462 -4.53 19.39 2.32
N MET A 463 -3.44 18.98 2.99
CA MET A 463 -2.09 19.13 2.46
C MET A 463 -1.87 18.26 1.21
N GLN A 464 -2.34 17.00 1.22
CA GLN A 464 -2.35 16.15 0.03
C GLN A 464 -3.13 16.80 -1.12
N ALA A 465 -4.32 17.34 -0.85
CA ALA A 465 -5.15 18.00 -1.86
C ALA A 465 -4.52 19.29 -2.41
N LEU A 466 -3.82 20.06 -1.57
CA LEU A 466 -3.08 21.26 -1.99
C LEU A 466 -1.89 20.92 -2.88
N MET A 467 -1.18 19.82 -2.61
CA MET A 467 -0.06 19.35 -3.44
C MET A 467 -0.54 18.76 -4.79
N MET A 468 -1.75 18.21 -4.84
CA MET A 468 -2.37 17.69 -6.07
C MET A 468 -2.97 18.76 -6.98
N ARG A 469 -2.85 20.05 -6.61
CA ARG A 469 -3.33 21.14 -7.43
C ARG A 469 -2.38 21.36 -8.62
N SER A 470 -2.89 21.15 -9.82
CA SER A 470 -2.17 21.39 -11.07
C SER A 470 -3.07 22.06 -12.10
N ASP A 471 -2.48 22.93 -12.91
CA ASP A 471 -3.17 23.60 -14.02
C ASP A 471 -3.46 22.64 -15.19
N TRP A 472 -2.80 21.47 -15.24
CA TRP A 472 -3.04 20.44 -16.27
C TRP A 472 -4.47 19.87 -16.23
N PHE A 473 -5.11 19.96 -15.06
CA PHE A 473 -6.47 19.50 -14.85
C PHE A 473 -7.34 20.68 -14.43
N ALA A 474 -7.44 21.75 -15.21
CA ALA A 474 -8.37 22.85 -14.92
C ALA A 474 -9.84 22.39 -15.09
N VAL A 475 -10.78 22.76 -14.19
CA VAL A 475 -12.22 22.73 -14.54
C VAL A 475 -12.54 24.08 -15.14
N SER A 476 -12.96 24.11 -16.39
CA SER A 476 -13.55 25.30 -16.98
C SER A 476 -15.02 25.03 -17.29
N GLY A 477 -15.93 25.70 -16.57
CA GLY A 477 -17.36 25.76 -16.95
C GLY A 477 -18.06 24.42 -17.14
N GLY A 478 -17.67 23.37 -16.42
CA GLY A 478 -18.27 22.03 -16.56
C GLY A 478 -17.74 21.20 -17.73
N LYS A 479 -16.84 21.73 -18.55
CA LYS A 479 -16.05 20.97 -19.53
C LYS A 479 -14.72 20.57 -18.88
N GLU A 480 -14.41 19.29 -18.97
CA GLU A 480 -13.11 18.75 -18.53
C GLU A 480 -12.12 18.90 -19.69
N GLY A 481 -10.97 19.52 -19.42
CA GLY A 481 -9.91 19.75 -20.39
C GLY A 481 -9.17 21.07 -20.16
N PRO A 482 -7.94 21.23 -20.68
CA PRO A 482 -7.27 22.51 -20.80
C PRO A 482 -8.17 23.49 -21.55
N VAL A 483 -8.17 24.74 -21.10
CA VAL A 483 -8.86 25.84 -21.78
C VAL A 483 -8.00 26.21 -22.97
N GLU A 484 -8.55 26.09 -24.19
CA GLU A 484 -7.94 26.64 -25.40
C GLU A 484 -7.73 28.15 -25.31
#